data_AF-A0A1I7CR02-F1
#
_entry.id   AF-A0A1I7CR02-F1
#
_cell.length_a   1.000
_cell.length_b   1.000
_cell.length_c   1.000
_cell.angle_alpha   90.00
_cell.angle_beta   90.00
_cell.angle_gamma   90.00
#
_symmetry.space_group_name_H-M   'P 1'
#
loop_
_entity.id
_entity.type
_entity.pdbx_description
1 polymer ?
#
loop_
_entity_poly.entity_id
_entity_poly.type
_entity_poly.pdbx_seq_one_letter_code
_entity_poly.pdbx_strand_id
1 'polypeptide(L)'
;MFEDQYVELLPARTTMQTVTVVGVGGTGGNGGAGGFAAALSAALNLVEANQTATAVSGFGDATAANIAATGDATAGDATATGGAGGAGGAGGAGIAGGE
;
A
#
# COMPACT_ATOMS: atom_id res chain seq x y z
N MET A 1 59.18 -71.09 -15.02
CA MET A 1 59.64 -69.90 -15.76
C MET A 1 58.38 -69.10 -16.05
N PHE A 2 58.22 -67.93 -15.44
CA PHE A 2 57.06 -67.08 -15.63
C PHE A 2 57.53 -65.84 -16.40
N GLU A 3 56.92 -65.55 -17.54
CA GLU A 3 57.17 -64.31 -18.28
C GLU A 3 56.53 -63.13 -17.56
N ASP A 4 57.33 -62.11 -17.28
CA ASP A 4 56.82 -60.81 -16.82
C ASP A 4 56.11 -60.11 -17.97
N GLN A 5 54.78 -60.02 -17.89
CA GLN A 5 53.99 -59.19 -18.79
C GLN A 5 54.09 -57.72 -18.35
N TYR A 6 54.77 -56.90 -19.13
CA TYR A 6 54.70 -55.45 -19.00
C TYR A 6 53.36 -54.97 -19.54
N VAL A 7 52.44 -54.62 -18.64
CA VAL A 7 51.20 -53.91 -19.00
C VAL A 7 51.53 -52.42 -19.06
N GLU A 8 51.56 -51.86 -20.27
CA GLU A 8 51.75 -50.42 -20.45
C GLU A 8 50.47 -49.71 -19.97
N LEU A 9 50.56 -49.06 -18.81
CA LEU A 9 49.50 -48.22 -18.29
C LEU A 9 49.42 -46.97 -19.16
N LEU A 10 48.47 -46.93 -20.10
CA LEU A 10 48.15 -45.68 -20.79
C LEU A 10 47.88 -44.60 -19.73
N PRO A 11 48.37 -43.35 -19.92
CA PRO A 11 48.18 -42.28 -18.96
C PRO A 11 46.69 -42.17 -18.61
N ALA A 12 46.39 -42.16 -17.30
CA ALA A 12 45.03 -42.01 -16.82
C ALA A 12 44.40 -40.78 -17.49
N ARG A 13 43.35 -41.01 -18.28
CA ARG A 13 42.56 -39.92 -18.87
C ARG A 13 41.90 -39.15 -17.74
N THR A 14 42.55 -38.12 -17.23
CA THR A 14 41.92 -37.09 -16.39
C THR A 14 41.06 -36.20 -17.29
N THR A 15 39.97 -36.74 -17.83
CA THR A 15 38.91 -35.88 -18.36
C THR A 15 38.21 -35.29 -17.15
N MET A 16 38.63 -34.08 -16.73
CA MET A 16 37.79 -33.25 -15.86
C MET A 16 36.50 -32.97 -16.63
N GLN A 17 35.43 -33.69 -16.30
CA GLN A 17 34.09 -33.38 -16.75
C GLN A 17 33.76 -31.97 -16.24
N THR A 18 33.80 -30.99 -17.15
CA THR A 18 33.46 -29.61 -16.82
C THR A 18 31.94 -29.51 -16.87
N VAL A 19 31.28 -29.76 -15.74
CA VAL A 19 29.84 -29.56 -15.61
C VAL A 19 29.57 -28.06 -15.63
N THR A 20 29.06 -27.54 -16.74
CA THR A 20 28.59 -26.16 -16.80
C THR A 20 27.22 -26.11 -16.16
N VAL A 21 27.24 -25.70 -14.91
CA VAL A 21 26.06 -25.35 -14.17
C VAL A 21 25.44 -24.10 -14.82
N VAL A 22 24.24 -24.24 -15.43
CA VAL A 22 23.40 -23.13 -15.95
C VAL A 22 22.12 -23.02 -15.12
N GLY A 23 21.87 -21.85 -14.55
CA GLY A 23 20.84 -21.65 -13.53
C GLY A 23 20.27 -20.26 -13.62
N VAL A 24 18.97 -20.19 -13.85
CA VAL A 24 18.24 -18.92 -13.85
C VAL A 24 17.76 -18.68 -12.43
N GLY A 25 18.21 -17.59 -11.80
CA GLY A 25 17.73 -17.16 -10.50
C GLY A 25 16.22 -16.99 -10.47
N GLY A 26 15.59 -17.32 -9.35
CA GLY A 26 14.15 -17.16 -9.17
C GLY A 26 13.77 -15.67 -9.16
N THR A 27 12.67 -15.32 -9.81
CA THR A 27 12.15 -13.94 -9.75
C THR A 27 11.77 -13.57 -8.33
N GLY A 28 12.19 -12.39 -7.87
CA GLY A 28 11.81 -11.86 -6.56
C GLY A 28 10.30 -11.77 -6.38
N GLY A 29 9.84 -11.86 -5.13
CA GLY A 29 8.42 -11.78 -4.81
C GLY A 29 7.86 -10.36 -5.00
N ASN A 30 6.58 -10.26 -5.35
CA ASN A 30 5.89 -8.97 -5.42
C ASN A 30 5.87 -8.28 -4.04
N GLY A 31 6.00 -6.95 -4.04
CA GLY A 31 5.86 -6.13 -2.84
C GLY A 31 4.44 -6.17 -2.26
N GLY A 32 4.33 -5.89 -0.97
CA GLY A 32 3.04 -5.86 -0.26
C GLY A 32 2.18 -4.67 -0.68
N ALA A 33 0.85 -4.83 -0.63
CA ALA A 33 -0.08 -3.74 -0.88
C ALA A 33 0.10 -2.61 0.15
N GLY A 34 -0.02 -1.36 -0.31
CA GLY A 34 -0.02 -0.18 0.57
C GLY A 34 -1.21 -0.15 1.52
N GLY A 35 -1.08 0.63 2.60
CA GLY A 35 -2.12 0.77 3.61
C GLY A 35 -3.30 1.63 3.15
N PHE A 36 -4.51 1.23 3.50
CA PHE A 36 -5.74 1.98 3.22
C PHE A 36 -5.78 3.32 3.96
N ALA A 37 -6.27 4.37 3.29
CA ALA A 37 -6.47 5.70 3.87
C ALA A 37 -7.90 6.20 3.61
N ALA A 38 -8.58 6.60 4.68
CA ALA A 38 -9.87 7.27 4.63
C ALA A 38 -9.82 8.54 5.48
N ALA A 39 -10.34 9.64 4.94
CA ALA A 39 -10.53 10.89 5.64
C ALA A 39 -12.01 11.29 5.55
N LEU A 40 -12.58 11.79 6.65
CA LEU A 40 -13.93 12.32 6.69
C LEU A 40 -13.88 13.71 7.31
N SER A 41 -14.39 14.70 6.58
CA SER A 41 -14.70 16.03 7.13
C SER A 41 -16.20 16.23 7.06
N ALA A 42 -16.79 16.65 8.18
CA ALA A 42 -18.20 16.97 8.27
C ALA A 42 -18.37 18.25 9.09
N ALA A 43 -19.23 19.13 8.61
CA ALA A 43 -19.71 20.27 9.38
C ALA A 43 -21.23 20.22 9.42
N LEU A 44 -21.76 20.59 10.58
CA LEU A 44 -23.18 20.56 10.86
C LEU A 44 -23.55 21.88 11.51
N ASN A 45 -24.52 22.58 10.92
CA ASN A 45 -25.17 23.71 11.59
C ASN A 45 -26.51 23.25 12.12
N LEU A 46 -26.64 23.24 13.45
CA LEU A 46 -27.92 23.07 14.14
C LEU A 46 -28.35 24.41 14.70
N VAL A 47 -29.53 24.87 14.28
CA VAL A 47 -30.13 26.09 14.82
C VAL A 47 -31.49 25.78 15.42
N GLU A 48 -31.60 26.04 16.72
CA GLU A 48 -32.86 26.03 17.46
C GLU A 48 -33.24 27.48 17.77
N ALA A 49 -34.17 28.03 16.98
CA ALA A 49 -34.63 29.40 17.12
C ALA A 49 -36.03 29.41 17.76
N ASN A 50 -36.09 29.72 19.06
CA ASN A 50 -37.34 29.92 19.78
C ASN A 50 -37.62 31.42 19.90
N GLN A 51 -38.51 31.95 19.06
CA GLN A 51 -38.75 33.39 18.95
C GLN A 51 -40.21 33.75 19.26
N THR A 52 -40.39 34.70 20.18
CA THR A 52 -41.69 35.28 20.53
C THR A 52 -41.71 36.73 20.06
N ALA A 53 -42.58 37.04 19.08
CA ALA A 53 -42.82 38.41 18.63
C ALA A 53 -44.10 38.93 19.26
N THR A 54 -44.03 40.06 19.97
CA THR A 54 -45.20 40.74 20.54
C THR A 54 -45.30 42.14 19.95
N ALA A 55 -46.42 42.45 19.32
CA ALA A 55 -46.75 43.79 18.87
C ALA A 55 -47.96 44.30 19.66
N VAL A 56 -47.89 45.54 20.18
CA VAL A 56 -49.01 46.20 20.85
C VAL A 56 -49.24 47.55 20.17
N SER A 57 -50.46 47.78 19.69
CA SER A 57 -50.88 49.08 19.15
C SER A 57 -51.94 49.72 20.05
N GLY A 58 -51.80 51.02 20.30
CA GLY A 58 -52.83 51.85 20.93
C GLY A 58 -53.72 52.58 19.90
N PHE A 59 -53.18 52.93 18.73
CA PHE A 59 -53.85 53.45 17.53
C PHE A 59 -52.91 53.23 16.33
N GLY A 60 -53.43 52.76 15.19
CA GLY A 60 -52.63 52.43 13.99
C GLY A 60 -52.11 50.98 13.96
N ASP A 61 -51.25 50.64 12.99
CA ASP A 61 -50.73 49.28 12.82
C ASP A 61 -49.43 49.06 13.61
N ALA A 62 -49.35 47.93 14.34
CA ALA A 62 -48.13 47.46 14.99
C ALA A 62 -47.68 46.15 14.34
N THR A 63 -46.44 46.13 13.85
CA THR A 63 -45.83 44.94 13.25
C THR A 63 -44.67 44.48 14.14
N ALA A 64 -44.68 43.19 14.52
CA ALA A 64 -43.53 42.53 15.13
C ALA A 64 -43.07 41.40 14.22
N ALA A 65 -41.76 41.33 13.97
CA ALA A 65 -41.14 40.34 13.11
C ALA A 65 -40.00 39.65 13.86
N ASN A 66 -39.88 38.34 13.62
CA ASN A 66 -38.81 37.50 14.13
C ASN A 66 -37.93 37.10 12.95
N ILE A 67 -36.63 37.37 13.05
CA ILE A 67 -35.64 36.98 12.04
C ILE A 67 -34.65 36.04 12.71
N ALA A 68 -34.48 34.83 12.15
CA ALA A 68 -33.42 33.90 12.52
C ALA A 68 -32.49 33.75 11.32
N ALA A 69 -31.23 34.17 11.48
CA ALA A 69 -30.19 33.96 10.49
C ALA A 69 -29.25 32.87 10.99
N THR A 70 -28.99 31.88 10.15
CA THR A 70 -28.00 30.84 10.42
C THR A 70 -26.77 31.14 9.58
N GLY A 71 -25.57 31.10 10.18
CA GLY A 71 -24.33 31.26 9.43
C GLY A 71 -23.99 30.04 8.57
N ASP A 72 -22.81 30.05 7.96
CA ASP A 72 -22.29 28.91 7.21
C ASP A 72 -21.66 27.88 8.16
N ALA A 73 -21.89 26.59 7.88
CA ALA A 73 -21.14 25.49 8.49
C ALA A 73 -20.02 25.07 7.53
N THR A 74 -18.79 25.44 7.87
CA THR A 74 -17.63 25.12 7.03
C THR A 74 -16.92 23.89 7.57
N ALA A 75 -16.88 22.83 6.77
CA ALA A 75 -16.07 21.65 7.06
C ALA A 75 -14.61 21.93 6.67
N GLY A 76 -13.66 21.56 7.54
CA GLY A 76 -12.23 21.77 7.28
C GLY A 76 -11.64 20.73 6.33
N ASP A 77 -10.35 20.84 6.04
CA ASP A 77 -9.64 19.86 5.22
C ASP A 77 -9.62 18.47 5.89
N ALA A 78 -9.98 17.44 5.13
CA ALA A 78 -9.81 16.04 5.52
C ALA A 78 -8.75 15.40 4.64
N THR A 79 -7.54 15.27 5.19
CA THR A 79 -6.41 14.61 4.52
C THR A 79 -6.17 13.23 5.12
N ALA A 80 -6.20 12.18 4.31
CA ALA A 80 -5.69 10.86 4.68
C ALA A 80 -4.60 10.43 3.72
N THR A 81 -3.50 9.94 4.27
CA THR A 81 -2.35 9.43 3.52
C THR A 81 -2.27 7.93 3.73
N GLY A 82 -2.31 7.17 2.64
CA GLY A 82 -2.18 5.71 2.69
C GLY A 82 -0.80 5.28 3.15
N GLY A 83 -0.69 4.06 3.67
CA GLY A 83 0.60 3.47 4.02
C GLY A 83 1.41 3.13 2.77
N ALA A 84 2.73 3.27 2.83
CA ALA A 84 3.61 2.75 1.79
C ALA A 84 3.43 1.23 1.63
N GLY A 85 3.50 0.73 0.39
CA GLY A 85 3.54 -0.70 0.12
C GLY A 85 4.80 -1.34 0.70
N GLY A 86 4.73 -2.64 0.97
CA GLY A 86 5.89 -3.41 1.42
C GLY A 86 6.92 -3.59 0.29
N ALA A 87 8.21 -3.63 0.64
CA ALA A 87 9.25 -3.97 -0.32
C ALA A 87 9.02 -5.37 -0.91
N GLY A 88 9.34 -5.54 -2.20
CA GLY A 88 9.34 -6.86 -2.84
C GLY A 88 10.38 -7.80 -2.24
N GLY A 89 10.12 -9.10 -2.34
CA GLY A 89 11.04 -10.13 -1.87
C GLY A 89 12.28 -10.24 -2.77
N ALA A 90 13.44 -10.55 -2.18
CA ALA A 90 14.65 -10.83 -2.95
C ALA A 90 14.46 -12.04 -3.88
N GLY A 91 14.98 -11.95 -5.10
CA GLY A 91 15.03 -13.08 -6.04
C GLY A 91 15.86 -14.23 -5.49
N GLY A 92 15.42 -15.45 -5.77
CA GLY A 92 16.14 -16.66 -5.35
C GLY A 92 17.50 -16.76 -6.04
N ALA A 93 18.50 -17.22 -5.32
CA ALA A 93 19.80 -17.55 -5.91
C ALA A 93 19.60 -18.62 -6.99
N GLY A 94 20.03 -18.33 -8.21
CA GLY A 94 20.02 -19.31 -9.29
C GLY A 94 20.99 -20.43 -8.95
N ILE A 95 20.49 -21.66 -8.85
CA ILE A 95 21.34 -22.83 -8.94
C ILE A 95 21.44 -23.22 -10.39
N ALA A 96 22.68 -23.13 -10.83
CA ALA A 96 23.10 -23.56 -12.11
C ALA A 96 23.44 -25.06 -11.95
N GLY A 97 22.98 -25.91 -12.89
CA GLY A 97 22.55 -27.31 -12.64
C GLY A 97 23.54 -28.37 -12.12
N GLY A 98 23.54 -29.52 -12.78
CA GLY A 98 24.33 -30.70 -12.47
C GLY A 98 23.71 -31.82 -13.28
N GLU A 99 24.49 -32.38 -14.22
CA GLU A 99 24.05 -33.42 -15.17
C GLU A 99 23.34 -34.61 -14.52
#